data_AF-A0A9D9VBB1-F1
#
_entry.id   AF-A0A9D9VBB1-F1
#
_cell.length_a   1.000
_cell.length_b   1.000
_cell.length_c   1.000
_cell.angle_alpha   90.00
_cell.angle_beta   90.00
_cell.angle_gamma   90.00
#
_symmetry.space_group_name_H-M   'P 1'
#
loop_
_entity.id
_entity.type
_entity.pdbx_description
1 polymer ?
#
loop_
_entity_poly.entity_id
_entity_poly.type
_entity_poly.pdbx_seq_one_letter_code
_entity_poly.pdbx_strand_id
1 'polypeptide(L)'
;MFKTKQNIFIVSVVAIIILIMGVGFIVEKTAKPGKYDAFAQALKSEGAVFYGAFWCPHCQATKALFGSSKKYVPYVECSTPDSRGQTNECKANKVESYPSWTFKNGITLKSSDPKPLACAPSPTGAKIEGEPAVCANIHSEYAKVWVFSNYKFSIKSEKDPVQNGDVWNFDSSAMAVGEIPLEFLAEQIKFTLPQ
;
A
#
# COMPACT_ATOMS: atom_id res chain seq x y z
N MET A 1 -55.39 16.48 24.87
CA MET A 1 -54.97 15.06 24.71
C MET A 1 -53.74 14.85 23.81
N PHE A 2 -53.38 15.77 22.89
CA PHE A 2 -52.22 15.61 21.98
C PHE A 2 -50.84 15.83 22.63
N LYS A 3 -50.74 16.73 23.61
CA LYS A 3 -49.46 17.13 24.26
C LYS A 3 -48.73 15.97 24.96
N THR A 4 -49.49 15.04 25.55
CA THR A 4 -48.93 13.90 26.29
C THR A 4 -48.31 12.86 25.36
N LYS A 5 -48.92 12.60 24.19
CA LYS A 5 -48.39 11.66 23.19
C LYS A 5 -47.12 12.19 22.53
N GLN A 6 -47.03 13.50 22.29
CA GLN A 6 -45.83 14.14 21.73
C GLN A 6 -44.64 14.11 22.70
N ASN A 7 -44.88 14.32 24.00
CA ASN A 7 -43.83 14.21 25.02
C ASN A 7 -43.33 12.77 25.19
N ILE A 8 -44.23 11.77 25.15
CA ILE A 8 -43.85 10.35 25.19
C ILE A 8 -42.99 9.99 23.97
N PHE A 9 -43.35 10.49 22.78
CA PHE A 9 -42.58 10.27 21.56
C PHE A 9 -41.15 10.86 21.66
N ILE A 10 -41.03 12.11 22.13
CA ILE A 10 -39.71 12.76 22.30
C ILE A 10 -38.83 12.00 23.31
N VAL A 11 -39.40 11.59 24.45
CA VAL A 11 -38.65 10.83 25.47
C VAL A 11 -38.18 9.48 24.94
N SER A 12 -39.03 8.76 24.17
CA SER A 12 -38.65 7.49 23.55
C SER A 12 -37.53 7.67 22.52
N VAL A 13 -37.58 8.71 21.69
CA VAL A 13 -36.52 8.99 20.71
C VAL A 13 -35.20 9.33 21.41
N VAL A 14 -35.23 10.16 22.45
CA VAL A 14 -34.03 10.51 23.23
C VAL A 14 -33.45 9.28 23.93
N ALA A 15 -34.29 8.42 24.52
CA ALA A 15 -33.85 7.19 25.15
C ALA A 15 -33.20 6.22 24.14
N ILE A 16 -33.76 6.09 22.93
CA ILE A 16 -33.18 5.27 21.85
C ILE A 16 -31.84 5.84 21.40
N ILE A 17 -31.70 7.16 21.25
CA ILE A 17 -30.44 7.80 20.88
C ILE A 17 -29.38 7.58 21.95
N ILE A 18 -29.72 7.73 23.23
CA ILE A 18 -28.81 7.43 24.35
C ILE A 18 -28.40 5.97 24.37
N LEU A 19 -29.32 5.05 24.07
CA LEU A 19 -29.04 3.62 24.03
C LEU A 19 -28.13 3.25 22.85
N ILE A 20 -28.34 3.84 21.66
CA ILE A 20 -27.44 3.68 20.50
C ILE A 20 -26.05 4.26 20.80
N MET A 21 -25.96 5.43 21.41
CA MET A 21 -24.68 6.02 21.82
C MET A 21 -23.97 5.17 22.88
N GLY A 22 -24.70 4.67 23.88
CA GLY A 22 -24.17 3.80 24.92
C GLY A 22 -23.65 2.47 24.37
N VAL A 23 -24.40 1.83 23.46
CA VAL A 23 -23.96 0.60 22.77
C VAL A 23 -22.76 0.89 21.86
N GLY A 24 -22.78 1.98 21.09
CA GLY A 24 -21.66 2.38 20.24
C GLY A 24 -20.36 2.57 21.03
N PHE A 25 -20.44 3.23 22.20
CA PHE A 25 -19.30 3.45 23.09
C PHE A 25 -18.74 2.15 23.70
N ILE A 26 -19.60 1.17 24.03
CA ILE A 26 -19.17 -0.14 24.55
C ILE A 26 -18.51 -0.98 23.46
N VAL A 27 -19.03 -0.97 22.23
CA VAL A 27 -18.47 -1.72 21.10
C VAL A 27 -17.07 -1.22 20.75
N GLU A 28 -16.84 0.10 20.80
CA GLU A 28 -15.53 0.69 20.49
C GLU A 28 -14.45 0.31 21.53
N LYS A 29 -14.82 0.22 22.80
CA LYS A 29 -13.90 -0.13 23.90
C LYS A 29 -13.56 -1.62 24.00
N THR A 30 -14.33 -2.50 23.37
CA THR A 30 -14.19 -3.97 23.47
C THR A 30 -13.56 -4.62 22.24
N ALA A 31 -13.24 -3.84 21.20
CA ALA A 31 -12.58 -4.34 20.00
C ALA A 31 -11.17 -4.84 20.35
N LYS A 32 -10.97 -6.16 20.30
CA LYS A 32 -9.64 -6.77 20.44
C LYS A 32 -8.72 -6.23 19.33
N PRO A 33 -7.44 -5.94 19.65
CA PRO A 33 -6.46 -5.58 18.63
C PRO A 33 -6.39 -6.64 17.53
N GLY A 34 -6.33 -6.20 16.28
CA GLY A 34 -6.12 -7.08 15.12
C GLY A 34 -4.72 -7.69 15.12
N LYS A 35 -4.57 -8.87 14.50
CA LYS A 35 -3.29 -9.61 14.43
C LYS A 35 -2.13 -8.71 14.01
N TYR A 36 -2.35 -7.84 13.01
CA TYR A 36 -1.30 -7.02 12.42
C TYR A 36 -1.36 -5.54 12.82
N ASP A 37 -2.06 -5.17 13.90
CA ASP A 37 -2.22 -3.76 14.29
C ASP A 37 -0.88 -3.08 14.56
N ALA A 38 -0.02 -3.72 15.36
CA ALA A 38 1.32 -3.21 15.65
C ALA A 38 2.18 -3.12 14.39
N PHE A 39 2.10 -4.11 13.50
CA PHE A 39 2.86 -4.12 12.25
C PHE A 39 2.42 -2.99 11.31
N ALA A 40 1.12 -2.82 11.10
CA ALA A 40 0.58 -1.78 10.22
C ALA A 40 0.90 -0.36 10.75
N GLN A 41 0.86 -0.17 12.07
CA GLN A 41 1.30 1.07 12.71
C GLN A 41 2.81 1.30 12.56
N ALA A 42 3.62 0.25 12.71
CA ALA A 42 5.07 0.31 12.53
C ALA A 42 5.46 0.68 11.08
N LEU A 43 4.77 0.13 10.08
CA LEU A 43 4.96 0.54 8.68
C LEU A 43 4.79 2.05 8.52
N LYS A 44 3.75 2.63 9.13
CA LYS A 44 3.52 4.08 9.10
C LYS A 44 4.61 4.85 9.84
N SER A 45 5.02 4.42 11.04
CA SER A 45 6.03 5.14 11.83
C SER A 45 7.42 5.11 11.20
N GLU A 46 7.76 4.00 10.54
CA GLU A 46 9.03 3.83 9.82
C GLU A 46 9.02 4.49 8.43
N GLY A 47 7.91 5.12 8.03
CA GLY A 47 7.80 5.88 6.80
C GLY A 47 7.64 5.01 5.55
N ALA A 48 7.03 3.83 5.68
CA ALA A 48 6.51 3.12 4.52
C ALA A 48 5.22 3.80 4.03
N VAL A 49 5.00 3.85 2.72
CA VAL A 49 3.78 4.40 2.12
C VAL A 49 3.26 3.43 1.07
N PHE A 50 1.97 3.11 1.17
CA PHE A 50 1.24 2.28 0.23
C PHE A 50 0.35 3.12 -0.68
N TYR A 51 0.71 3.24 -1.94
CA TYR A 51 -0.07 3.90 -2.96
C TYR A 51 -0.99 2.91 -3.68
N GLY A 52 -2.26 3.25 -3.80
CA GLY A 52 -3.21 2.45 -4.58
C GLY A 52 -4.49 3.18 -4.91
N ALA A 53 -5.45 2.45 -5.47
CA ALA A 53 -6.77 2.97 -5.78
C ALA A 53 -7.87 2.15 -5.10
N PHE A 54 -8.98 2.80 -4.72
CA PHE A 54 -10.09 2.10 -4.06
C PHE A 54 -10.74 1.01 -4.94
N TRP A 55 -10.76 1.22 -6.26
CA TRP A 55 -11.31 0.29 -7.25
C TRP A 55 -10.32 -0.81 -7.68
N CYS A 56 -9.06 -0.70 -7.28
CA CYS A 56 -7.99 -1.60 -7.75
C CYS A 56 -8.07 -2.96 -7.04
N PRO A 57 -8.30 -4.08 -7.75
CA PRO A 57 -8.48 -5.39 -7.12
C PRO A 57 -7.20 -5.87 -6.42
N HIS A 58 -6.02 -5.66 -7.00
CA HIS A 58 -4.73 -5.98 -6.39
C HIS A 58 -4.46 -5.17 -5.11
N CYS A 59 -4.95 -3.94 -5.07
CA CYS A 59 -4.87 -3.07 -3.90
C CYS A 59 -5.79 -3.59 -2.79
N GLN A 60 -6.98 -4.06 -3.14
CA GLN A 60 -7.90 -4.71 -2.20
C GLN A 60 -7.33 -6.03 -1.67
N ALA A 61 -6.70 -6.84 -2.53
CA ALA A 61 -6.00 -8.06 -2.12
C ALA A 61 -4.86 -7.75 -1.14
N THR A 62 -4.03 -6.74 -1.43
CA THR A 62 -2.97 -6.27 -0.53
C THR A 62 -3.54 -5.81 0.82
N LYS A 63 -4.64 -5.04 0.83
CA LYS A 63 -5.32 -4.64 2.09
C LYS A 63 -5.89 -5.83 2.85
N ALA A 64 -6.34 -6.88 2.16
CA ALA A 64 -6.92 -8.07 2.78
C ALA A 64 -5.88 -8.86 3.58
N LEU A 65 -4.59 -8.82 3.20
CA LEU A 65 -3.49 -9.44 3.96
C LEU A 65 -3.43 -8.93 5.41
N PHE A 66 -3.82 -7.67 5.65
CA PHE A 66 -3.83 -7.05 6.98
C PHE A 66 -5.12 -7.32 7.77
N GLY A 67 -6.15 -7.93 7.18
CA GLY A 67 -7.43 -8.20 7.85
C GLY A 67 -8.07 -6.93 8.45
N SER A 68 -8.45 -6.98 9.73
CA SER A 68 -9.01 -5.83 10.46
C SER A 68 -7.98 -4.71 10.68
N SER A 69 -6.68 -5.01 10.61
CA SER A 69 -5.58 -4.06 10.80
C SER A 69 -5.37 -3.13 9.59
N LYS A 70 -6.07 -3.37 8.47
CA LYS A 70 -5.99 -2.54 7.25
C LYS A 70 -6.25 -1.04 7.50
N LYS A 71 -6.99 -0.70 8.56
CA LYS A 71 -7.26 0.69 8.98
C LYS A 71 -6.00 1.45 9.44
N TYR A 72 -4.94 0.75 9.80
CA TYR A 72 -3.67 1.33 10.23
C TYR A 72 -2.61 1.38 9.12
N VAL A 73 -2.84 0.68 8.01
CA VAL A 73 -1.90 0.61 6.89
C VAL A 73 -1.70 2.03 6.33
N PRO A 74 -0.45 2.46 6.04
CA PRO A 74 -0.14 3.81 5.56
C PRO A 74 -0.55 4.00 4.09
N TYR A 75 -1.86 3.98 3.83
CA TYR A 75 -2.44 4.03 2.49
C TYR A 75 -2.65 5.47 2.00
N VAL A 76 -2.25 5.74 0.77
CA VAL A 76 -2.56 6.96 0.01
C VAL A 76 -3.47 6.59 -1.16
N GLU A 77 -4.63 7.27 -1.23
CA GLU A 77 -5.57 7.12 -2.34
C GLU A 77 -5.07 7.89 -3.56
N CYS A 78 -4.79 7.16 -4.63
CA CYS A 78 -4.29 7.72 -5.86
C CYS A 78 -5.38 8.03 -6.87
N SER A 79 -6.59 7.48 -6.76
CA SER A 79 -7.64 7.76 -7.73
C SER A 79 -8.49 8.97 -7.35
N THR A 80 -8.88 9.76 -8.35
CA THR A 80 -9.94 10.76 -8.18
C THR A 80 -11.27 10.05 -7.87
N PRO A 81 -12.23 10.72 -7.19
CA PRO A 81 -13.50 10.10 -6.81
C PRO A 81 -14.31 9.53 -7.99
N ASP A 82 -14.16 10.11 -9.18
CA ASP A 82 -14.79 9.65 -10.42
C ASP A 82 -14.05 8.51 -11.12
N SER A 83 -12.94 8.04 -10.56
CA SER A 83 -12.06 6.98 -11.08
C SER A 83 -11.40 7.28 -12.43
N ARG A 84 -11.43 8.53 -12.92
CA ARG A 84 -10.92 8.90 -14.26
C ARG A 84 -9.54 9.53 -14.25
N GLY A 85 -9.04 9.90 -13.08
CA GLY A 85 -7.76 10.56 -12.92
C GLY A 85 -6.98 10.05 -11.73
N GLN A 86 -5.77 10.58 -11.61
CA GLN A 86 -4.88 10.37 -10.48
C GLN A 86 -4.75 11.65 -9.65
N THR A 87 -4.67 11.51 -8.33
CA THR A 87 -4.45 12.62 -7.39
C THR A 87 -3.08 13.27 -7.61
N ASN A 88 -2.98 14.56 -7.29
CA ASN A 88 -1.71 15.29 -7.44
C ASN A 88 -0.60 14.72 -6.56
N GLU A 89 -0.94 14.19 -5.38
CA GLU A 89 0.01 13.53 -4.49
C GLU A 89 0.68 12.33 -5.18
N CYS A 90 -0.08 11.44 -5.82
CA CYS A 90 0.50 10.28 -6.49
C CYS A 90 1.25 10.63 -7.78
N LYS A 91 0.79 11.66 -8.52
CA LYS A 91 1.53 12.21 -9.67
C LYS A 91 2.89 12.78 -9.25
N ALA A 92 2.91 13.58 -8.18
CA ALA A 92 4.13 14.18 -7.66
C ALA A 92 5.14 13.13 -7.16
N ASN A 93 4.64 11.99 -6.66
CA ASN A 93 5.45 10.84 -6.27
C ASN A 93 5.71 9.86 -7.42
N LYS A 94 5.35 10.19 -8.67
CA LYS A 94 5.60 9.35 -9.86
C LYS A 94 5.03 7.93 -9.74
N VAL A 95 3.87 7.78 -9.12
CA VAL A 95 3.18 6.47 -9.01
C VAL A 95 2.52 6.15 -10.34
N GLU A 96 3.01 5.14 -11.06
CA GLU A 96 2.49 4.78 -12.39
C GLU A 96 1.57 3.56 -12.37
N SER A 97 1.61 2.79 -11.29
CA SER A 97 0.94 1.49 -11.18
C SER A 97 0.55 1.22 -9.74
N TYR A 98 -0.48 0.39 -9.55
CA TYR A 98 -0.97 0.03 -8.24
C TYR A 98 -1.03 -1.50 -8.08
N PRO A 99 -0.83 -2.03 -6.87
CA PRO A 99 -0.31 -1.35 -5.68
C PRO A 99 1.19 -0.99 -5.82
N SER A 100 1.63 0.08 -5.15
CA SER A 100 3.04 0.47 -5.06
C SER A 100 3.43 0.84 -3.63
N TRP A 101 4.64 0.49 -3.23
CA TRP A 101 5.18 0.77 -1.89
C TRP A 101 6.49 1.55 -1.96
N THR A 102 6.61 2.60 -1.15
CA THR A 102 7.88 3.29 -0.89
C THR A 102 8.29 3.09 0.55
N PHE A 103 9.59 3.24 0.81
CA PHE A 103 10.17 3.13 2.14
C PHE A 103 11.18 4.26 2.33
N LYS A 104 11.12 4.93 3.48
CA LYS A 104 12.02 6.03 3.83
C LYS A 104 13.51 5.72 3.63
N ASN A 105 13.91 4.48 3.91
CA ASN A 105 15.31 4.04 3.84
C ASN A 105 15.64 3.28 2.54
N GLY A 106 14.74 3.30 1.55
CA GLY A 106 14.88 2.50 0.33
C GLY A 106 14.52 1.03 0.53
N ILE A 107 14.88 0.20 -0.45
CA ILE A 107 14.49 -1.21 -0.51
C ILE A 107 15.74 -2.08 -0.49
N THR A 108 15.77 -3.05 0.41
CA THR A 108 16.79 -4.10 0.44
C THR A 108 16.13 -5.43 0.12
N LEU A 109 16.66 -6.14 -0.87
CA LEU A 109 16.20 -7.49 -1.20
C LEU A 109 17.38 -8.44 -1.40
N LYS A 110 17.13 -9.73 -1.18
CA LYS A 110 18.10 -10.80 -1.37
C LYS A 110 17.75 -11.60 -2.62
N SER A 111 18.67 -11.67 -3.56
CA SER A 111 18.52 -12.46 -4.77
C SER A 111 19.88 -12.93 -5.26
N SER A 112 20.00 -14.24 -5.44
CA SER A 112 21.13 -14.90 -6.07
C SER A 112 21.02 -14.92 -7.60
N ASP A 113 20.07 -14.15 -8.17
CA ASP A 113 19.91 -14.00 -9.60
C ASP A 113 21.16 -13.28 -10.17
N PRO A 114 21.99 -13.96 -11.00
CA PRO A 114 23.25 -13.39 -11.46
C PRO A 114 23.04 -12.25 -12.46
N LYS A 115 21.84 -12.14 -13.05
CA LYS A 115 21.50 -11.11 -14.02
C LYS A 115 19.99 -10.86 -13.97
N PRO A 116 19.50 -10.12 -12.96
CA PRO A 116 18.10 -9.72 -12.94
C PRO A 116 17.78 -8.93 -14.21
N LEU A 117 16.54 -9.06 -14.66
CA LEU A 117 16.07 -8.27 -15.78
C LEU A 117 16.00 -6.80 -15.35
N ALA A 118 16.54 -5.91 -16.18
CA ALA A 118 16.42 -4.47 -16.00
C ALA A 118 15.88 -3.85 -17.31
N CYS A 119 14.69 -3.27 -17.25
CA CYS A 119 14.06 -2.54 -18.34
C CYS A 119 14.37 -1.05 -18.20
N ALA A 120 14.83 -0.41 -19.27
CA ALA A 120 15.14 1.01 -19.29
C ALA A 120 13.88 1.89 -19.12
N PRO A 121 14.02 3.13 -18.61
CA PRO A 121 12.92 4.09 -18.64
C PRO A 121 12.47 4.38 -20.08
N SER A 122 11.17 4.53 -20.29
CA SER A 122 10.55 4.91 -21.56
C SER A 122 9.62 6.11 -21.38
N PRO A 123 10.14 7.36 -21.54
CA PRO A 123 9.36 8.58 -21.31
C PRO A 123 8.12 8.74 -22.18
N THR A 124 8.08 8.07 -23.33
CA THR A 124 6.95 8.12 -24.28
C THR A 124 6.03 6.90 -24.15
N GLY A 125 6.36 5.96 -23.26
CA GLY A 125 5.72 4.64 -23.20
C GLY A 125 5.96 3.78 -24.44
N ALA A 126 6.83 4.21 -25.36
CA ALA A 126 7.13 3.47 -26.57
C ALA A 126 7.97 2.23 -26.26
N LYS A 127 7.74 1.17 -27.04
CA LYS A 127 8.57 -0.04 -26.98
C LYS A 127 10.01 0.31 -27.42
N ILE A 128 10.98 -0.12 -26.62
CA ILE A 128 12.41 0.03 -26.93
C ILE A 128 12.86 -1.20 -27.74
N GLU A 129 13.47 -0.97 -28.90
CA GLU A 129 13.99 -2.04 -29.76
C GLU A 129 15.15 -2.78 -29.08
N GLY A 130 15.14 -4.11 -29.13
CA GLY A 130 16.15 -4.95 -28.49
C GLY A 130 15.88 -5.29 -27.02
N GLU A 131 14.88 -4.67 -26.37
CA GLU A 131 14.50 -5.07 -25.02
C GLU A 131 13.68 -6.37 -24.98
N PRO A 132 13.81 -7.16 -23.89
CA PRO A 132 12.96 -8.31 -23.64
C PRO A 132 11.47 -7.94 -23.72
N ALA A 133 10.65 -8.83 -24.31
CA ALA A 133 9.24 -8.55 -24.56
C ALA A 133 8.44 -8.15 -23.30
N VAL A 134 8.83 -8.68 -22.14
CA VAL A 134 8.22 -8.33 -20.85
C VAL A 134 8.35 -6.83 -20.52
N CYS A 135 9.42 -6.16 -20.94
CA CYS A 135 9.65 -4.74 -20.69
C CYS A 135 8.58 -3.83 -21.33
N ALA A 136 7.92 -4.29 -22.40
CA ALA A 136 6.81 -3.55 -22.99
C ALA A 136 5.63 -3.37 -22.01
N ASN A 137 5.45 -4.29 -21.05
CA ASN A 137 4.29 -4.30 -20.15
C ASN A 137 4.57 -3.80 -18.73
N ILE A 138 5.85 -3.65 -18.37
CA ILE A 138 6.25 -3.27 -17.00
C ILE A 138 7.07 -1.98 -16.96
N HIS A 139 7.09 -1.22 -18.06
CA HIS A 139 7.91 -0.02 -18.19
C HIS A 139 7.53 1.09 -17.20
N SER A 140 8.42 2.06 -17.10
CA SER A 140 8.23 3.30 -16.35
C SER A 140 8.71 4.45 -17.21
N GLU A 141 8.02 5.57 -17.17
CA GLU A 141 8.40 6.84 -17.77
C GLU A 141 9.70 7.38 -17.14
N TYR A 142 9.85 7.18 -15.82
CA TYR A 142 10.83 7.88 -15.00
C TYR A 142 11.98 7.01 -14.50
N ALA A 143 11.77 5.70 -14.36
CA ALA A 143 12.65 4.84 -13.59
C ALA A 143 13.02 3.56 -14.35
N LYS A 144 14.17 2.98 -14.00
CA LYS A 144 14.54 1.64 -14.48
C LYS A 144 13.71 0.62 -13.70
N VAL A 145 13.25 -0.44 -14.36
CA VAL A 145 12.42 -1.48 -13.73
C VAL A 145 13.19 -2.77 -13.62
N TRP A 146 13.35 -3.23 -12.38
CA TRP A 146 14.12 -4.40 -12.00
C TRP A 146 13.19 -5.55 -11.67
N VAL A 147 13.41 -6.70 -12.30
CA VAL A 147 12.67 -7.93 -12.04
C VAL A 147 13.65 -9.02 -11.64
N PHE A 148 13.40 -9.57 -10.46
CA PHE A 148 14.18 -10.66 -9.88
C PHE A 148 13.36 -11.94 -9.98
N SER A 149 13.97 -13.01 -10.48
CA SER A 149 13.28 -14.28 -10.74
C SER A 149 12.60 -14.91 -9.51
N ASN A 150 13.13 -14.66 -8.30
CA ASN A 150 12.58 -15.16 -7.04
C ASN A 150 11.42 -14.31 -6.48
N TYR A 151 11.11 -13.16 -7.08
CA TYR A 151 10.03 -12.28 -6.64
C TYR A 151 8.92 -12.18 -7.69
N LYS A 152 7.68 -11.95 -7.25
CA LYS A 152 6.50 -11.78 -8.11
C LYS A 152 6.09 -10.31 -8.28
N PHE A 153 6.95 -9.40 -7.84
CA PHE A 153 6.82 -7.96 -7.96
C PHE A 153 8.08 -7.40 -8.60
N SER A 154 8.04 -6.14 -9.06
CA SER A 154 9.20 -5.43 -9.59
C SER A 154 9.62 -4.30 -8.66
N ILE A 155 10.87 -3.86 -8.82
CA ILE A 155 11.37 -2.63 -8.19
C ILE A 155 11.57 -1.58 -9.27
N LYS A 156 10.92 -0.43 -9.14
CA LYS A 156 11.20 0.75 -9.95
C LYS A 156 12.20 1.63 -9.20
N SER A 157 13.28 2.06 -9.85
CA SER A 157 14.30 2.92 -9.21
C SER A 157 14.90 3.90 -10.21
N GLU A 158 15.05 5.16 -9.80
CA GLU A 158 15.70 6.19 -10.62
C GLU A 158 17.22 5.98 -10.72
N LYS A 159 17.81 5.37 -9.69
CA LYS A 159 19.23 5.03 -9.65
C LYS A 159 19.45 3.53 -9.65
N ASP A 160 20.61 3.12 -10.12
CA ASP A 160 21.02 1.73 -10.08
C ASP A 160 21.28 1.28 -8.63
N PRO A 161 20.86 0.07 -8.25
CA PRO A 161 21.07 -0.45 -6.91
C PRO A 161 22.55 -0.73 -6.65
N VAL A 162 22.93 -0.66 -5.38
CA VAL A 162 24.24 -1.14 -4.92
C VAL A 162 24.13 -2.61 -4.57
N GLN A 163 24.84 -3.45 -5.31
CA GLN A 163 24.90 -4.90 -5.10
C GLN A 163 26.11 -5.29 -4.24
N ASN A 164 25.87 -6.04 -3.16
CA ASN A 164 26.88 -6.63 -2.29
C ASN A 164 26.61 -8.13 -2.14
N GLY A 165 27.27 -8.95 -2.97
CA GLY A 165 26.92 -10.38 -3.10
C GLY A 165 25.48 -10.54 -3.58
N ASP A 166 24.68 -11.30 -2.83
CA ASP A 166 23.26 -11.54 -3.15
C ASP A 166 22.33 -10.43 -2.60
N VAL A 167 22.88 -9.35 -2.03
CA VAL A 167 22.09 -8.25 -1.44
C VAL A 167 22.04 -7.07 -2.40
N TRP A 168 20.83 -6.64 -2.74
CA TRP A 168 20.56 -5.50 -3.62
C TRP A 168 19.95 -4.37 -2.81
N ASN A 169 20.61 -3.20 -2.81
CA ASN A 169 20.19 -2.02 -2.07
C ASN A 169 19.75 -0.94 -3.04
N PHE A 170 18.46 -0.63 -3.03
CA PHE A 170 17.87 0.48 -3.74
C PHE A 170 17.70 1.67 -2.79
N ASP A 171 17.93 2.88 -3.28
CA ASP A 171 17.77 4.08 -2.45
C ASP A 171 16.30 4.43 -2.20
N SER A 172 16.07 5.48 -1.42
CA SER A 172 14.73 5.92 -0.99
C SER A 172 13.81 6.38 -2.11
N SER A 173 14.32 6.59 -3.34
CA SER A 173 13.48 6.86 -4.53
C SER A 173 12.82 5.60 -5.10
N ALA A 174 13.21 4.41 -4.64
CA ALA A 174 12.72 3.17 -5.20
C ALA A 174 11.30 2.81 -4.71
N MET A 175 10.55 2.16 -5.61
CA MET A 175 9.20 1.67 -5.39
C MET A 175 9.12 0.17 -5.63
N ALA A 176 8.58 -0.58 -4.68
CA ALA A 176 8.16 -1.96 -4.93
C ALA A 176 6.75 -1.95 -5.53
N VAL A 177 6.58 -2.56 -6.71
CA VAL A 177 5.34 -2.51 -7.50
C VAL A 177 4.76 -3.91 -7.64
N GLY A 178 3.50 -4.07 -7.21
CA GLY A 178 2.78 -5.34 -7.21
C GLY A 178 2.37 -5.79 -5.80
N GLU A 179 1.77 -6.97 -5.70
CA GLU A 179 1.29 -7.53 -4.43
C GLU A 179 2.48 -7.96 -3.56
N ILE A 180 2.90 -7.10 -2.64
CA ILE A 180 4.07 -7.32 -1.79
C ILE A 180 3.69 -8.19 -0.58
N PRO A 181 4.38 -9.32 -0.32
CA PRO A 181 4.13 -10.16 0.86
C PRO A 181 4.41 -9.41 2.17
N LEU A 182 3.69 -9.77 3.24
CA LEU A 182 3.86 -9.15 4.57
C LEU A 182 5.27 -9.32 5.10
N GLU A 183 5.89 -10.46 4.83
CA GLU A 183 7.25 -10.81 5.24
C GLU A 183 8.25 -9.84 4.62
N PHE A 184 8.12 -9.55 3.33
CA PHE A 184 8.98 -8.59 2.65
C PHE A 184 8.81 -7.18 3.21
N LEU A 185 7.56 -6.76 3.44
CA LEU A 185 7.25 -5.47 4.06
C LEU A 185 7.88 -5.35 5.46
N ALA A 186 7.82 -6.43 6.25
CA ALA A 186 8.39 -6.48 7.58
C ALA A 186 9.93 -6.43 7.57
N GLU A 187 10.57 -7.09 6.61
CA GLU A 187 12.02 -7.00 6.41
C GLU A 187 12.50 -5.57 6.15
N GLN A 188 11.77 -4.79 5.33
CA GLN A 188 12.15 -3.41 5.00
C GLN A 188 12.20 -2.50 6.23
N ILE A 189 11.35 -2.78 7.23
CA ILE A 189 11.26 -2.02 8.48
C ILE A 189 11.84 -2.77 9.69
N LYS A 190 12.54 -3.89 9.46
CA LYS A 190 13.14 -4.75 10.50
C LYS A 190 12.15 -5.15 11.60
N PHE A 191 10.91 -5.43 11.22
CA PHE A 191 9.84 -5.82 12.12
C PHE A 191 9.70 -7.34 12.19
N THR A 192 9.40 -7.89 13.37
CA THR A 192 9.08 -9.32 13.55
C THR A 192 7.57 -9.52 13.50
N LEU A 193 7.08 -10.21 12.46
CA LEU A 193 5.66 -10.50 12.33
C LEU A 193 5.16 -11.39 13.48
N PRO A 194 3.90 -11.19 13.92
CA PRO A 194 3.26 -12.08 14.87
C PRO A 194 3.07 -13.47 14.24
N GLN A 195 3.33 -14.52 15.02
CA GLN A 195 3.10 -15.91 14.63
C GLN A 195 1.62 -16.14 14.26
#